data_AF-A0A2A5P0P9-F1
#
_entry.id   AF-A0A2A5P0P9-F1
#
_cell.length_a   1.000
_cell.length_b   1.000
_cell.length_c   1.000
_cell.angle_alpha   90.00
_cell.angle_beta   90.00
_cell.angle_gamma   90.00
#
_symmetry.space_group_name_H-M   'P 1'
#
loop_
_entity.id
_entity.type
_entity.pdbx_description
1 polymer ?
#
loop_
_entity_poly.entity_id
_entity_poly.type
_entity_poly.pdbx_seq_one_letter_code
_entity_poly.pdbx_strand_id
1 'polypeptide(L)'
;MDNAVVVAVAERLAGLGYACLRFNFRGVGGSEGSYSGGSGEADDACAAVEYLMSLGIGRVAVVGYSFGAYAAIKAARMRGVECYVAISPPNALMPFEALSGVEKPRFAVVGSHDELADLEGLKHLFDDIAVVECADHFWWGREEEAAAHVARFLRRAGLTPL
;
A
#
# COMPACT_ATOMS: atom_id res chain seq x y z
N MET A 1 7.36 -7.33 -10.79
CA MET A 1 7.16 -5.93 -10.36
C MET A 1 8.49 -5.38 -9.90
N ASP A 2 9.07 -4.49 -10.69
CA ASP A 2 10.43 -3.97 -10.49
C ASP A 2 10.40 -2.48 -10.11
N ASN A 3 9.52 -2.13 -9.17
CA ASN A 3 9.43 -0.79 -8.62
C ASN A 3 10.29 -0.70 -7.34
N ALA A 4 11.25 0.22 -7.30
CA ALA A 4 12.24 0.32 -6.22
C ALA A 4 11.62 0.48 -4.83
N VAL A 5 10.57 1.31 -4.69
CA VAL A 5 9.85 1.50 -3.42
C VAL A 5 9.20 0.19 -2.98
N VAL A 6 8.47 -0.49 -3.87
CA VAL A 6 7.78 -1.74 -3.52
C VAL A 6 8.77 -2.87 -3.24
N VAL A 7 9.90 -2.91 -3.95
CA VAL A 7 11.00 -3.86 -3.68
C VAL A 7 11.57 -3.60 -2.29
N ALA A 8 11.94 -2.35 -1.96
CA ALA A 8 12.50 -2.00 -0.65
C ALA A 8 11.55 -2.37 0.50
N VAL A 9 10.26 -2.08 0.36
CA VAL A 9 9.23 -2.48 1.34
C VAL A 9 9.21 -3.99 1.52
N ALA A 10 9.15 -4.75 0.42
CA ALA A 10 9.08 -6.21 0.51
C ALA A 10 10.36 -6.82 1.08
N GLU A 11 11.54 -6.34 0.69
CA GLU A 11 12.83 -6.80 1.22
C GLU A 11 12.95 -6.49 2.70
N ARG A 12 12.56 -5.28 3.13
CA ARG A 12 12.56 -4.90 4.54
C ARG A 12 11.64 -5.78 5.37
N LEU A 13 10.41 -6.01 4.91
CA LEU A 13 9.43 -6.84 5.60
C LEU A 13 9.86 -8.32 5.62
N ALA A 14 10.37 -8.85 4.51
CA ALA A 14 10.91 -10.20 4.46
C ALA A 14 12.09 -10.38 5.44
N GLY A 15 13.00 -9.40 5.53
CA GLY A 15 14.09 -9.39 6.51
C GLY A 15 13.63 -9.34 7.98
N LEU A 16 12.39 -8.92 8.23
CA LEU A 16 11.75 -8.95 9.55
C LEU A 16 10.90 -10.22 9.78
N GLY A 17 10.85 -11.14 8.82
CA GLY A 17 10.13 -12.42 8.93
C GLY A 17 8.69 -12.41 8.40
N TYR A 18 8.25 -11.35 7.72
CA TYR A 18 6.94 -11.34 7.08
C TYR A 18 6.97 -12.15 5.76
N ALA A 19 5.92 -12.93 5.51
CA ALA A 19 5.64 -13.40 4.16
C ALA A 19 5.15 -12.23 3.30
N CYS A 20 5.74 -12.04 2.13
CA CYS A 20 5.40 -10.92 1.24
C CYS A 20 5.03 -11.41 -0.16
N LEU A 21 3.88 -10.96 -0.65
CA LEU A 21 3.47 -11.12 -2.05
C LEU A 21 3.55 -9.77 -2.75
N ARG A 22 4.37 -9.71 -3.80
CA ARG A 22 4.34 -8.63 -4.81
C ARG A 22 3.80 -9.21 -6.10
N PHE A 23 2.97 -8.45 -6.80
CA PHE A 23 2.39 -8.89 -8.07
C PHE A 23 2.35 -7.73 -9.07
N ASN A 24 2.20 -8.07 -10.35
CA ASN A 24 1.92 -7.09 -11.39
C ASN A 24 0.39 -7.01 -11.59
N PHE A 25 -0.16 -5.80 -11.67
CA PHE A 25 -1.54 -5.61 -12.12
C PHE A 25 -1.76 -6.12 -13.55
N ARG A 26 -3.02 -6.37 -13.91
CA ARG A 26 -3.42 -6.71 -15.28
C ARG A 26 -2.78 -5.80 -16.34
N GLY A 27 -2.30 -6.39 -17.43
CA GLY A 27 -1.62 -5.69 -18.51
C GLY A 27 -0.19 -5.22 -18.20
N VAL A 28 0.39 -5.53 -17.03
CA VAL A 28 1.76 -5.19 -16.66
C VAL A 28 2.68 -6.41 -16.68
N GLY A 29 3.77 -6.34 -17.45
CA GLY A 29 4.75 -7.42 -17.55
C GLY A 29 4.11 -8.71 -18.05
N GLY A 30 4.16 -9.77 -17.23
CA GLY A 30 3.56 -11.07 -17.55
C GLY A 30 2.09 -11.25 -17.15
N SER A 31 1.45 -10.25 -16.54
CA SER A 31 0.02 -10.33 -16.18
C SER A 31 -0.86 -10.09 -17.39
N GLU A 32 -1.83 -10.97 -17.63
CA GLU A 32 -2.79 -10.88 -18.72
C GLU A 32 -3.76 -9.68 -18.57
N GLY A 33 -4.63 -9.47 -19.56
CA GLY A 33 -5.62 -8.40 -19.56
C GLY A 33 -5.05 -7.04 -19.93
N SER A 34 -5.76 -5.98 -19.53
CA SER A 34 -5.42 -4.60 -19.87
C SER A 34 -5.81 -3.65 -18.75
N TYR A 35 -5.10 -2.51 -18.67
CA TYR A 35 -5.40 -1.44 -17.71
C TYR A 35 -6.87 -1.02 -17.78
N SER A 36 -7.51 -0.88 -16.62
CA SER A 36 -8.95 -0.65 -16.48
C SER A 36 -9.32 0.55 -15.60
N GLY A 37 -8.38 1.48 -15.40
CA GLY A 37 -8.64 2.72 -14.68
C GLY A 37 -8.79 2.55 -13.16
N GLY A 38 -8.38 1.42 -12.60
CA GLY A 38 -8.41 1.14 -11.16
C GLY A 38 -9.46 0.12 -10.74
N SER A 39 -10.53 -0.08 -11.51
CA SER A 39 -11.61 -1.01 -11.14
C SER A 39 -11.15 -2.47 -11.16
N GLY A 40 -10.54 -2.89 -12.26
CA GLY A 40 -9.96 -4.21 -12.40
C GLY A 40 -8.70 -4.38 -11.58
N GLU A 41 -7.87 -3.34 -11.46
CA GLU A 41 -6.69 -3.39 -10.60
C GLU A 41 -7.08 -3.58 -9.12
N ALA A 42 -8.23 -3.05 -8.71
CA ALA A 42 -8.78 -3.33 -7.39
C ALA A 42 -9.24 -4.79 -7.23
N ASP A 43 -9.77 -5.41 -8.28
CA ASP A 43 -10.06 -6.84 -8.28
C ASP A 43 -8.78 -7.68 -8.19
N ASP A 44 -7.71 -7.28 -8.89
CA ASP A 44 -6.41 -7.96 -8.81
C ASP A 44 -5.83 -7.91 -7.39
N ALA A 45 -5.97 -6.76 -6.71
CA ALA A 45 -5.56 -6.62 -5.31
C ALA A 45 -6.37 -7.52 -4.38
N CYS A 46 -7.68 -7.66 -4.60
CA CYS A 46 -8.51 -8.61 -3.85
C CYS A 46 -8.08 -10.06 -4.10
N ALA A 47 -7.82 -10.42 -5.36
CA ALA A 47 -7.37 -11.76 -5.73
C ALA A 47 -6.01 -12.12 -5.11
N ALA A 48 -5.10 -11.15 -5.01
CA ALA A 48 -3.81 -11.35 -4.31
C ALA A 48 -4.00 -11.64 -2.81
N VAL A 49 -4.95 -10.95 -2.16
CA VAL A 49 -5.30 -11.21 -0.75
C VAL A 49 -5.94 -12.60 -0.60
N GLU A 50 -6.87 -12.97 -1.47
CA GLU A 50 -7.50 -14.30 -1.47
C GLU A 50 -6.47 -15.41 -1.69
N TYR A 51 -5.51 -15.19 -2.59
CA TYR A 51 -4.42 -16.13 -2.81
C TYR A 51 -3.60 -16.37 -1.53
N LEU A 52 -3.19 -15.31 -0.82
CA LEU A 52 -2.50 -15.45 0.46
C LEU A 52 -3.34 -16.21 1.50
N MET A 53 -4.64 -15.92 1.58
CA MET A 53 -5.55 -16.62 2.49
C MET A 53 -5.68 -18.11 2.13
N SER A 54 -5.70 -18.45 0.84
CA SER A 54 -5.73 -19.85 0.38
C SER A 54 -4.47 -20.64 0.78
N LEU A 55 -3.35 -19.95 1.02
CA LEU A 55 -2.11 -20.53 1.54
C LEU A 55 -2.11 -20.64 3.08
N GLY A 56 -3.21 -20.30 3.75
CA GLY A 56 -3.34 -20.33 5.20
C GLY A 56 -2.90 -19.05 5.92
N ILE A 57 -2.57 -17.98 5.19
CA ILE A 57 -2.23 -16.68 5.80
C ILE A 57 -3.53 -15.96 6.20
N GLY A 58 -3.93 -16.11 7.47
CA GLY A 58 -5.20 -15.59 7.99
C GLY A 58 -5.23 -14.10 8.36
N ARG A 59 -4.06 -13.42 8.35
CA ARG A 59 -3.91 -12.00 8.72
C ARG A 59 -2.97 -11.31 7.73
N VAL A 60 -3.48 -10.34 7.00
CA VAL A 60 -2.78 -9.69 5.87
C VAL A 60 -2.76 -8.17 6.06
N ALA A 61 -1.64 -7.53 5.76
CA ALA A 61 -1.61 -6.09 5.48
C ALA A 61 -1.61 -5.85 3.98
N VAL A 62 -2.32 -4.80 3.56
CA VAL A 62 -2.28 -4.32 2.19
C VAL A 62 -1.44 -3.05 2.15
N VAL A 63 -0.38 -3.06 1.36
CA VAL A 63 0.52 -1.91 1.16
C VAL A 63 0.51 -1.53 -0.31
N GLY A 64 0.14 -0.28 -0.61
CA GLY A 64 0.11 0.24 -1.97
C GLY A 64 0.96 1.50 -2.11
N TYR A 65 1.63 1.64 -3.26
CA TYR A 65 2.40 2.82 -3.62
C TYR A 65 1.71 3.56 -4.78
N SER A 66 1.52 4.87 -4.65
CA SER A 66 0.91 5.74 -5.68
C SER A 66 -0.45 5.19 -6.17
N PHE A 67 -0.61 4.94 -7.47
CA PHE A 67 -1.78 4.27 -8.04
C PHE A 67 -2.12 2.94 -7.34
N GLY A 68 -1.11 2.18 -6.91
CA GLY A 68 -1.32 0.95 -6.15
C GLY A 68 -2.00 1.17 -4.80
N ALA A 69 -1.81 2.33 -4.17
CA ALA A 69 -2.57 2.70 -2.97
C ALA A 69 -4.05 2.83 -3.32
N TYR A 70 -4.39 3.57 -4.38
CA TYR A 70 -5.77 3.72 -4.84
C TYR A 70 -6.42 2.38 -5.23
N ALA A 71 -5.73 1.59 -6.06
CA ALA A 71 -6.23 0.29 -6.52
C ALA A 71 -6.51 -0.65 -5.34
N ALA A 72 -5.69 -0.61 -4.29
CA ALA A 72 -5.83 -1.55 -3.18
C ALA A 72 -6.88 -1.15 -2.12
N ILE A 73 -7.61 -0.03 -2.28
CA ILE A 73 -8.66 0.41 -1.33
C ILE A 73 -9.75 -0.65 -1.18
N LYS A 74 -10.15 -1.31 -2.29
CA LYS A 74 -11.16 -2.38 -2.24
C LYS A 74 -10.69 -3.55 -1.38
N ALA A 75 -9.44 -3.95 -1.54
CA ALA A 75 -8.83 -5.04 -0.77
C ALA A 75 -8.77 -4.71 0.73
N ALA A 76 -8.57 -3.43 1.11
CA ALA A 76 -8.57 -3.00 2.51
C ALA A 76 -9.85 -3.42 3.28
N ARG A 77 -10.98 -3.62 2.59
CA ARG A 77 -12.26 -4.00 3.20
C ARG A 77 -12.44 -5.49 3.43
N MET A 78 -11.59 -6.34 2.84
CA MET A 78 -11.76 -7.79 2.89
C MET A 78 -11.56 -8.35 4.30
N ARG A 79 -12.30 -9.40 4.67
CA ARG A 79 -12.08 -10.11 5.94
C ARG A 79 -10.67 -10.69 5.96
N GLY A 80 -9.97 -10.61 7.09
CA GLY A 80 -8.57 -11.06 7.25
C GLY A 80 -7.51 -10.07 6.77
N VAL A 81 -7.89 -8.96 6.12
CA VAL A 81 -7.00 -7.78 6.03
C VAL A 81 -7.08 -7.01 7.34
N GLU A 82 -5.95 -6.79 7.99
CA GLU A 82 -5.87 -6.21 9.33
C GLU A 82 -5.59 -4.70 9.29
N CYS A 83 -4.87 -4.23 8.27
CA CYS A 83 -4.54 -2.82 8.11
C CYS A 83 -4.22 -2.49 6.65
N TYR A 84 -4.26 -1.19 6.34
CA TYR A 84 -4.00 -0.64 5.02
C TYR A 84 -2.93 0.45 5.12
N VAL A 85 -1.95 0.39 4.21
CA VAL A 85 -0.85 1.35 4.14
C VAL A 85 -0.75 1.94 2.75
N ALA A 86 -0.72 3.28 2.67
CA ALA A 86 -0.52 4.02 1.44
C ALA A 86 0.83 4.74 1.46
N ILE A 87 1.67 4.49 0.47
CA ILE A 87 2.90 5.24 0.21
C ILE A 87 2.59 6.21 -0.92
N SER A 88 2.77 7.51 -0.70
CA SER A 88 2.48 8.57 -1.67
C SER A 88 1.09 8.43 -2.33
N PRO A 89 -0.02 8.34 -1.57
CA PRO A 89 -1.35 8.30 -2.16
C PRO A 89 -1.61 9.57 -2.99
N PRO A 90 -1.93 9.46 -4.30
CA PRO A 90 -2.05 10.61 -5.19
C PRO A 90 -3.45 11.25 -5.10
N ASN A 91 -3.87 11.66 -3.90
CA ASN A 91 -5.23 12.11 -3.63
C ASN A 91 -5.59 13.45 -4.30
N ALA A 92 -4.61 14.20 -4.79
CA ALA A 92 -4.86 15.38 -5.62
C ALA A 92 -5.34 15.02 -7.05
N LEU A 93 -5.05 13.81 -7.52
CA LEU A 93 -5.43 13.31 -8.86
C LEU A 93 -6.57 12.29 -8.81
N MET A 94 -6.59 11.46 -7.76
CA MET A 94 -7.50 10.33 -7.63
C MET A 94 -8.24 10.42 -6.31
N PRO A 95 -9.57 10.30 -6.28
CA PRO A 95 -10.33 10.57 -5.08
C PRO A 95 -10.35 9.31 -4.19
N PHE A 96 -10.03 9.44 -2.90
CA PHE A 96 -9.84 8.33 -1.94
C PHE A 96 -11.06 8.10 -1.02
N GLU A 97 -12.23 8.63 -1.36
CA GLU A 97 -13.45 8.57 -0.53
C GLU A 97 -13.93 7.13 -0.32
N ALA A 98 -13.58 6.21 -1.23
CA ALA A 98 -13.83 4.78 -1.07
C ALA A 98 -13.13 4.18 0.16
N LEU A 99 -12.17 4.88 0.76
CA LEU A 99 -11.55 4.54 2.05
C LEU A 99 -12.41 4.95 3.26
N SER A 100 -13.40 5.83 3.08
CA SER A 100 -14.33 6.26 4.14
C SER A 100 -15.12 5.07 4.69
N GLY A 101 -15.13 4.89 6.02
CA GLY A 101 -15.78 3.73 6.65
C GLY A 101 -14.99 2.43 6.51
N VAL A 102 -13.71 2.46 6.13
CA VAL A 102 -12.78 1.39 6.50
C VAL A 102 -12.43 1.60 7.97
N GLU A 103 -12.90 0.72 8.86
CA GLU A 103 -12.69 0.81 10.32
C GLU A 103 -11.35 0.22 10.79
N LYS A 104 -10.52 -0.23 9.84
CA LYS A 104 -9.22 -0.84 10.12
C LYS A 104 -8.14 0.24 10.20
N PRO A 105 -7.05 0.00 10.94
CA PRO A 105 -5.90 0.90 10.95
C PRO A 105 -5.42 1.25 9.53
N ARG A 106 -5.33 2.56 9.26
CA ARG A 106 -4.88 3.15 8.00
C ARG A 106 -3.72 4.08 8.26
N PHE A 107 -2.63 3.86 7.55
CA PHE A 107 -1.44 4.69 7.63
C PHE A 107 -1.01 5.20 6.26
N ALA A 108 -0.61 6.46 6.20
CA ALA A 108 0.03 7.01 5.02
C ALA A 108 1.49 7.40 5.31
N VAL A 109 2.35 7.25 4.31
CA VAL A 109 3.68 7.83 4.32
C VAL A 109 3.87 8.63 3.03
N VAL A 110 4.33 9.86 3.16
CA VAL A 110 4.33 10.88 2.10
C VAL A 110 5.62 11.69 2.17
N GLY A 111 6.15 12.08 1.01
CA GLY A 111 7.29 12.98 0.95
C GLY A 111 6.88 14.44 1.12
N SER A 112 7.73 15.28 1.72
CA SER A 112 7.42 16.71 1.90
C SER A 112 7.41 17.50 0.58
N HIS A 113 7.92 16.93 -0.51
CA HIS A 113 7.92 17.49 -1.87
C HIS A 113 7.04 16.66 -2.84
N ASP A 114 6.10 15.87 -2.30
CA ASP A 114 5.16 15.09 -3.10
C ASP A 114 3.95 15.96 -3.50
N GLU A 115 3.98 16.52 -4.71
CA GLU A 115 2.91 17.39 -5.22
C GLU A 115 1.62 16.64 -5.57
N LEU A 116 1.63 15.30 -5.61
CA LEU A 116 0.43 14.50 -5.91
C LEU A 116 -0.34 14.14 -4.63
N ALA A 117 0.29 14.26 -3.47
CA ALA A 117 -0.29 13.97 -2.17
C ALA A 117 -0.71 15.27 -1.46
N ASP A 118 -2.00 15.58 -1.48
CA ASP A 118 -2.55 16.68 -0.68
C ASP A 118 -2.69 16.25 0.80
N LEU A 119 -1.75 16.72 1.63
CA LEU A 119 -1.67 16.37 3.05
C LEU A 119 -2.95 16.69 3.82
N GLU A 120 -3.63 17.81 3.53
CA GLU A 120 -4.85 18.18 4.26
C GLU A 120 -5.97 17.19 3.95
N GLY A 121 -6.18 16.85 2.67
CA GLY A 121 -7.13 15.81 2.27
C GLY A 121 -6.84 14.44 2.89
N LEU A 122 -5.56 14.07 3.04
CA LEU A 122 -5.17 12.78 3.62
C LEU A 122 -5.43 12.68 5.13
N LYS A 123 -5.30 13.78 5.89
CA LYS A 123 -5.54 13.78 7.36
C LYS A 123 -6.94 13.31 7.75
N HIS A 124 -7.91 13.45 6.85
CA HIS A 124 -9.28 13.00 7.09
C HIS A 124 -9.51 11.52 6.74
N LEU A 125 -8.58 10.90 6.02
CA LEU A 125 -8.71 9.55 5.46
C LEU A 125 -7.87 8.52 6.20
N PHE A 126 -6.76 8.95 6.83
CA PHE A 126 -5.79 8.09 7.50
C PHE A 126 -5.71 8.40 8.99
N ASP A 127 -5.45 7.38 9.81
CA ASP A 127 -5.40 7.51 11.27
C ASP A 127 -4.04 8.09 11.72
N ASP A 128 -2.99 7.89 10.92
CA ASP A 128 -1.64 8.40 11.14
C ASP A 128 -0.96 8.64 9.79
N ILE A 129 -0.12 9.68 9.71
CA ILE A 129 0.60 10.08 8.50
C ILE A 129 2.03 10.43 8.87
N ALA A 130 2.99 9.77 8.23
CA ALA A 130 4.39 10.17 8.31
C ALA A 130 4.78 11.03 7.10
N VAL A 131 5.34 12.21 7.37
CA VAL A 131 5.94 13.06 6.35
C VAL A 131 7.45 12.87 6.39
N VAL A 132 8.05 12.53 5.24
CA VAL A 132 9.50 12.35 5.08
C VAL A 132 10.08 13.57 4.38
N GLU A 133 11.00 14.26 5.06
CA GLU A 133 11.62 15.48 4.56
C GLU A 133 12.45 15.24 3.30
N CYS A 134 12.31 16.13 2.32
CA CYS A 134 13.02 16.12 1.04
C CYS A 134 12.77 14.86 0.19
N ALA A 135 11.75 14.06 0.50
CA ALA A 135 11.25 13.03 -0.40
C ALA A 135 10.20 13.62 -1.35
N ASP A 136 10.26 13.20 -2.61
CA ASP A 136 9.23 13.48 -3.62
C ASP A 136 8.31 12.25 -3.79
N HIS A 137 7.42 12.32 -4.77
CA HIS A 137 6.48 11.24 -5.08
C HIS A 137 7.15 9.90 -5.42
N PHE A 138 8.39 9.92 -5.90
CA PHE A 138 9.08 8.78 -6.48
C PHE A 138 10.14 8.18 -5.57
N TRP A 139 10.46 8.86 -4.46
CA TRP A 139 11.29 8.35 -3.37
C TRP A 139 12.74 8.01 -3.77
N TRP A 140 13.30 8.66 -4.80
CA TRP A 140 14.67 8.36 -5.25
C TRP A 140 15.70 8.47 -4.11
N GLY A 141 16.35 7.35 -3.82
CA GLY A 141 17.36 7.26 -2.77
C GLY A 141 16.81 7.28 -1.34
N ARG A 142 15.48 7.21 -1.19
CA ARG A 142 14.75 7.23 0.09
C ARG A 142 13.79 6.04 0.22
N GLU A 143 13.90 5.04 -0.64
CA GLU A 143 13.01 3.87 -0.69
C GLU A 143 13.02 3.09 0.64
N GLU A 144 14.19 2.97 1.28
CA GLU A 144 14.33 2.33 2.60
C GLU A 144 13.67 3.16 3.72
N GLU A 145 13.62 4.48 3.60
CA GLU A 145 12.91 5.32 4.58
C GLU A 145 11.41 5.04 4.54
N ALA A 146 10.81 4.98 3.34
CA ALA A 146 9.42 4.55 3.18
C ALA A 146 9.20 3.15 3.78
N ALA A 147 10.07 2.19 3.44
CA ALA A 147 10.00 0.82 3.94
C ALA A 147 10.08 0.76 5.48
N ALA A 148 10.94 1.55 6.11
CA ALA A 148 11.08 1.62 7.56
C ALA A 148 9.83 2.17 8.25
N HIS A 149 9.16 3.17 7.66
CA HIS A 149 7.89 3.69 8.17
C HIS A 149 6.77 2.65 8.07
N VAL A 150 6.66 1.94 6.94
CA VAL A 150 5.71 0.83 6.76
C VAL A 150 5.93 -0.23 7.84
N ALA A 151 7.16 -0.74 7.98
CA ALA A 151 7.48 -1.77 8.97
C ALA A 151 7.17 -1.34 10.42
N ARG A 152 7.46 -0.08 10.76
CA ARG A 152 7.15 0.48 12.08
C ARG A 152 5.65 0.51 12.34
N PHE A 153 4.85 0.88 11.34
CA PHE A 153 3.40 0.89 11.45
C PHE A 153 2.83 -0.53 11.61
N LEU A 154 3.25 -1.50 10.77
CA LEU A 154 2.73 -2.88 10.85
C LEU A 154 2.94 -3.49 12.24
N ARG A 155 4.10 -3.25 12.86
CA ARG A 155 4.37 -3.66 14.24
C ARG A 155 3.43 -2.99 15.25
N ARG A 156 3.18 -1.68 15.12
CA ARG A 156 2.23 -0.95 15.98
C ARG A 156 0.79 -1.44 15.81
N ALA A 157 0.41 -1.81 14.59
CA ALA A 157 -0.91 -2.36 14.25
C ALA A 157 -1.11 -3.81 14.72
N GLY A 158 -0.10 -4.43 15.35
CA GLY A 158 -0.19 -5.80 15.87
C GLY A 158 -0.17 -6.88 14.79
N LEU A 159 0.27 -6.56 13.57
CA LEU A 159 0.58 -7.56 12.56
C LEU A 159 2.02 -8.04 12.80
N THR A 160 2.16 -9.20 13.44
CA THR A 160 3.47 -9.80 13.73
C THR A 160 3.93 -10.68 12.56
N PRO A 161 5.25 -10.87 12.40
CA PRO A 161 5.81 -11.92 11.55
C PRO A 161 5.22 -13.30 11.88
N LEU A 162 5.35 -14.24 10.93
CA LEU A 162 4.95 -15.64 11.11
C LEU A 162 5.80 -16.37 12.16
#